data_AF-A0A4R3LXY9-F1
#
_entry.id   AF-A0A4R3LXY9-F1
#
_cell.length_a   1.000
_cell.length_b   1.000
_cell.length_c   1.000
_cell.angle_alpha   90.00
_cell.angle_beta   90.00
_cell.angle_gamma   90.00
#
_symmetry.space_group_name_H-M   'P 1'
#
loop_
_entity.id
_entity.type
_entity.pdbx_description
1 polymer ?
#
loop_
_entity_poly.entity_id
_entity_poly.type
_entity_poly.pdbx_seq_one_letter_code
_entity_poly.pdbx_strand_id
1 'polypeptide(L)' 'MADDKVRGPASYFPSIEKAYGRPISEWQRFVRDAYPAKHMELVALLKTEHGLGHGHANAIVAHTLAQDGLK' A
#
# COMPACT_ATOMS: atom_id res chain seq x y z
N MET A 1 -8.51 -24.23 8.06
CA MET A 1 -7.46 -23.29 7.65
C MET A 1 -8.17 -22.00 7.28
N ALA A 2 -7.80 -20.88 7.92
CA ALA A 2 -8.62 -19.67 8.01
C ALA A 2 -8.82 -18.97 6.65
N ASP A 3 -9.99 -19.19 6.04
CA ASP A 3 -10.55 -18.33 5.00
C ASP A 3 -11.19 -17.11 5.70
N ASP A 4 -10.35 -16.27 6.31
CA ASP A 4 -10.82 -14.92 6.62
C ASP A 4 -10.89 -14.21 5.28
N LYS A 5 -12.09 -14.15 4.70
CA LYS A 5 -12.38 -13.33 3.51
C LYS A 5 -11.91 -11.93 3.83
N VAL A 6 -10.66 -11.63 3.49
CA VAL A 6 -10.12 -10.28 3.58
C VAL A 6 -11.05 -9.46 2.70
N ARG A 7 -11.87 -8.61 3.31
CA ARG A 7 -12.78 -7.69 2.62
C ARG A 7 -12.16 -6.32 2.73
N GLY A 8 -11.74 -5.74 1.60
CA GLY A 8 -11.21 -4.38 1.54
C GLY A 8 -9.90 -4.28 0.76
N PRO A 9 -9.18 -3.14 0.82
CA PRO A 9 -7.93 -2.96 0.09
C PRO A 9 -6.86 -4.02 0.42
N ALA A 10 -6.94 -4.65 1.60
CA ALA A 10 -6.07 -5.75 2.00
C ALA A 10 -6.27 -7.04 1.15
N SER A 11 -7.41 -7.21 0.46
CA SER A 11 -7.60 -8.34 -0.47
C SER A 11 -6.62 -8.30 -1.64
N TYR A 12 -6.10 -7.12 -1.99
CA TYR A 12 -5.12 -6.96 -3.08
C TYR A 12 -3.69 -7.27 -2.64
N PHE A 13 -3.42 -7.39 -1.34
CA PHE A 13 -2.08 -7.52 -0.80
C PHE A 13 -1.32 -8.75 -1.30
N PRO A 14 -1.91 -9.96 -1.30
CA PRO A 14 -1.22 -11.13 -1.86
C PRO A 14 -0.84 -10.96 -3.33
N SER A 15 -1.69 -10.28 -4.11
CA SER A 15 -1.43 -10.00 -5.53
C SER A 15 -0.33 -8.96 -5.72
N ILE A 16 -0.26 -7.94 -4.86
CA ILE A 16 0.80 -6.93 -4.86
C ILE A 16 2.15 -7.57 -4.51
N GLU A 17 2.20 -8.36 -3.45
CA GLU A 17 3.43 -9.06 -3.04
C GLU A 17 3.92 -9.99 -4.14
N LYS A 18 3.00 -10.73 -4.78
CA LYS A 18 3.32 -11.58 -5.93
C LYS A 18 3.79 -10.79 -7.15
N ALA A 19 3.23 -9.61 -7.41
CA ALA A 19 3.56 -8.80 -8.58
C ALA A 19 4.90 -8.07 -8.44
N TYR A 20 5.23 -7.58 -7.24
CA TYR A 20 6.41 -6.74 -7.01
C TYR A 20 7.49 -7.39 -6.14
N GLY A 21 7.26 -8.60 -5.63
CA GLY A 21 8.27 -9.41 -4.94
C GLY A 21 8.68 -8.89 -3.55
N ARG A 22 7.90 -8.00 -2.94
CA ARG A 22 8.17 -7.42 -1.61
C ARG A 22 6.94 -7.51 -0.71
N PRO A 23 7.12 -7.76 0.60
CA PRO A 23 6.00 -7.86 1.53
C PRO A 23 5.28 -6.52 1.71
N ILE A 24 3.99 -6.54 2.04
CA ILE A 24 3.21 -5.31 2.27
C ILE A 24 3.81 -4.42 3.35
N SER A 25 4.36 -4.99 4.41
CA SER A 25 4.99 -4.21 5.47
C SER A 25 6.15 -3.34 4.98
N GLU A 26 6.89 -3.75 3.95
CA GLU A 26 7.91 -2.89 3.32
C GLU A 26 7.26 -1.70 2.60
N TRP A 27 6.21 -1.96 1.82
CA TRP A 27 5.48 -0.91 1.12
C TRP A 27 4.88 0.13 2.07
N GLN A 28 4.28 -0.34 3.16
CA GLN A 28 3.76 0.52 4.23
C GLN A 28 4.88 1.36 4.87
N ARG A 29 6.08 0.78 5.04
CA ARG A 29 7.23 1.49 5.59
C ARG A 29 7.68 2.64 4.67
N PHE A 30 7.72 2.44 3.35
CA PHE A 30 8.02 3.54 2.41
C PHE A 30 6.98 4.66 2.49
N VAL A 31 5.70 4.31 2.65
CA VAL A 31 4.64 5.30 2.84
C VAL A 31 4.85 6.10 4.13
N ARG A 32 5.17 5.43 5.23
CA ARG A 32 5.42 6.09 6.54
C ARG A 32 6.69 6.95 6.54
N ASP A 33 7.73 6.52 5.85
CA ASP A 33 8.98 7.28 5.70
C ASP A 33 8.76 8.60 4.96
N ALA A 34 7.82 8.61 4.01
CA ALA A 34 7.43 9.79 3.27
C ALA A 34 6.44 10.72 4.00
N TYR A 35 6.07 10.44 5.26
CA TYR A 35 5.23 11.36 6.04
C TYR A 35 5.95 12.70 6.31
N PRO A 36 5.22 13.82 6.33
CA PRO A 36 3.76 13.97 6.27
C PRO A 36 3.19 14.22 4.85
N ALA A 37 3.80 13.65 3.80
CA ALA A 37 3.33 13.86 2.42
C ALA A 37 1.84 13.51 2.23
N LYS A 38 1.17 14.21 1.29
CA LYS A 38 -0.25 13.99 1.03
C LYS A 38 -0.48 12.65 0.35
N HIS A 39 -1.69 12.12 0.47
CA HIS A 39 -2.11 10.84 -0.17
C HIS A 39 -1.64 10.70 -1.62
N MET A 40 -1.86 11.73 -2.46
CA MET A 40 -1.48 11.68 -3.88
C MET A 40 0.04 11.70 -4.10
N GLU A 41 0.80 12.33 -3.20
CA GLU A 41 2.26 12.33 -3.25
C GLU A 41 2.82 10.96 -2.85
N LEU A 42 2.24 10.33 -1.84
CA LEU A 42 2.58 8.95 -1.43
C LEU A 42 2.28 7.95 -2.55
N VAL A 43 1.13 8.11 -3.23
CA VAL A 43 0.78 7.29 -4.41
C VAL A 43 1.77 7.55 -5.55
N ALA A 44 2.16 8.80 -5.79
CA ALA A 44 3.15 9.13 -6.80
C ALA A 44 4.51 8.51 -6.48
N LEU A 45 4.99 8.59 -5.23
CA LEU A 45 6.25 8.00 -4.77
C LEU A 45 6.31 6.49 -5.06
N LEU A 46 5.26 5.73 -4.71
CA LEU A 46 5.22 4.30 -5.01
C LEU A 46 5.21 4.01 -6.52
N LYS A 47 4.59 4.88 -7.32
CA LYS A 47 4.58 4.73 -8.78
C LYS A 47 5.94 5.05 -9.40
N THR A 48 6.59 6.14 -8.98
CA THR A 48 7.83 6.63 -9.60
C THR A 48 9.04 5.86 -9.13
N GLU A 49 9.18 5.63 -7.82
CA GLU A 49 10.37 5.01 -7.23
C GLU A 49 10.36 3.49 -7.39
N HIS A 50 9.16 2.90 -7.42
CA HIS A 50 9.00 1.45 -7.35
C HIS A 50 8.18 0.86 -8.49
N GLY A 51 7.68 1.68 -9.42
CA GLY A 51 6.96 1.22 -10.60
C GLY A 51 5.58 0.63 -10.31
N LEU A 52 4.97 0.93 -9.16
CA LEU A 52 3.65 0.40 -8.83
C LEU A 52 2.58 0.96 -9.77
N GLY A 53 1.67 0.12 -10.23
CA GLY A 53 0.43 0.55 -10.88
C GLY A 53 -0.48 1.35 -9.94
N HIS A 54 -1.31 2.24 -10.49
CA HIS A 54 -2.12 3.19 -9.73
C HIS A 54 -3.02 2.52 -8.67
N GLY A 55 -3.73 1.44 -9.03
CA GLY A 55 -4.59 0.72 -8.10
C GLY A 55 -3.83 0.10 -6.92
N HIS A 56 -2.65 -0.47 -7.18
CA HIS A 56 -1.81 -1.09 -6.15
C HIS A 56 -1.22 -0.03 -5.21
N ALA A 57 -0.67 1.06 -5.76
CA ALA A 57 -0.16 2.18 -4.96
C ALA A 57 -1.27 2.79 -4.09
N ASN A 58 -2.45 3.04 -4.66
CA ASN A 58 -3.57 3.61 -3.93
C ASN A 58 -4.06 2.69 -2.80
N ALA A 59 -4.12 1.37 -3.02
CA ALA A 59 -4.54 0.41 -2.00
C ALA A 59 -3.59 0.41 -0.79
N ILE A 60 -2.28 0.44 -1.03
CA ILE A 60 -1.25 0.48 0.02
C ILE A 60 -1.36 1.79 0.81
N VAL A 61 -1.38 2.94 0.12
CA VAL A 61 -1.42 4.26 0.78
C VAL A 61 -2.70 4.41 1.59
N ALA A 62 -3.86 4.13 0.99
CA ALA A 62 -5.15 4.26 1.66
C ALA A 62 -5.24 3.36 2.90
N HIS A 63 -4.71 2.14 2.83
CA HIS A 63 -4.70 1.22 3.97
C HIS A 63 -3.72 1.68 5.05
N THR A 64 -2.52 2.14 4.69
CA THR A 64 -1.51 2.63 5.65
C THR A 64 -2.02 3.86 6.40
N LEU A 65 -2.56 4.85 5.68
CA LEU A 65 -3.15 6.04 6.31
C LEU A 65 -4.32 5.69 7.23
N ALA A 66 -5.18 4.75 6.82
CA ALA A 66 -6.28 4.29 7.66
C ALA A 66 -5.78 3.55 8.92
N GLN A 67 -4.73 2.73 8.81
CA GLN A 67 -4.11 2.07 9.97
C GLN A 67 -3.48 3.07 10.94
N ASP A 68 -2.82 4.11 10.41
CA ASP A 68 -2.10 5.10 11.22
C ASP A 68 -3.00 6.26 11.69
N GLY A 69 -4.30 6.25 11.34
CA GLY A 69 -5.29 7.25 11.76
C GLY A 69 -5.15 8.61 11.07
N LEU A 70 -4.53 8.64 9.90
CA LEU A 70 -4.20 9.85 9.12
C LEU A 70 -5.11 10.07 7.90
N LYS A 71 -6.27 9.41 7.88
CA LYS A 71 -7.24 9.49 6.78
C LYS A 71 -8.16 10.68 6.90
#